data_AF-A0A1Q9V118-F1
#
_entry.id   AF-A0A1Q9V118-F1
#
_cell.length_a   1.000
_cell.length_b   1.000
_cell.length_c   1.000
_cell.angle_alpha   90.00
_cell.angle_beta   90.00
_cell.angle_gamma   90.00
#
_symmetry.space_group_name_H-M   'P 1'
#
loop_
_entity.id
_entity.type
_entity.pdbx_description
1 polymer ?
#
loop_
_entity_poly.entity_id
_entity_poly.type
_entity_poly.pdbx_seq_one_letter_code
_entity_poly.pdbx_strand_id
1 'polypeptide(L)'
;MCRWLARRGVRVAPFKAQNMSNNSMVCADGAEIGRAQWLQAVAAGVEPESAMNPVLLKPGGDRRSHVVLRGTPWGDLHAGDWATGRRELARAAHAALAELRERFDVVVCEGAGSPAETNLREGDYVNMGLAREANLPVLVVGDVDRGGLLAALTGTVGILDPDDQAHIAAFLVNKFRGDAALLAPGLDSVTQLTGRPVLGVLPWLPDVWIDSEDALAIAGWDGHSRGAGATLRVAAVRFPRISNATDLDPLAAEPGVSVTVTADPDVIAAADVAVLPGTRSTVDDLAWMRERGIDVAVRARAAAGRPVLGICGGYQMLGHSIVDGVESSTPSTDGLGLLPMSVTFRPEKTLATPVSSWHGHSVRGYEIHHGVASVDLDSGAAAEAFLDGARDGAAWGTMWHGVFENDAFRRAWIGEVARQAGVEWVAADGAPGFAERRDAMIDSVADAVEDNVDEGALMGLVRGGVPAGLPTSGGSRVGHAPFAGRRPCQRFASSCWHCASPCWHFVDAVSAVRVVVLAVRGAVLAFCVVVSAFCGAVLAIHVAVLAFCVRDLRLGVRCLAGGQVSGMGGRLCRCPCHPSTSRFVYHAQRRKGLR
;
A
#
# COMPACT_ATOMS: atom_id res chain seq x y z
N MET A 1 -6.23 -9.72 -15.23
CA MET A 1 -6.80 -11.08 -15.06
C MET A 1 -8.33 -11.06 -14.93
N CYS A 2 -8.96 -10.45 -13.91
CA CYS A 2 -10.43 -10.35 -13.85
C CYS A 2 -11.07 -9.78 -15.13
N ARG A 3 -10.67 -8.56 -15.56
CA ARG A 3 -11.18 -7.93 -16.79
C ARG A 3 -10.91 -8.76 -18.06
N TRP A 4 -9.73 -9.36 -18.16
CA TRP A 4 -9.34 -10.24 -19.25
C TRP A 4 -10.28 -11.46 -19.39
N LEU A 5 -10.66 -12.11 -18.28
CA LEU A 5 -11.66 -13.18 -18.26
C LEU A 5 -13.08 -12.67 -18.56
N ALA A 6 -13.48 -11.55 -17.96
CA ALA A 6 -14.82 -10.97 -18.14
C ALA A 6 -15.09 -10.59 -19.60
N ARG A 7 -14.11 -9.97 -20.28
CA ARG A 7 -14.14 -9.66 -21.73
C ARG A 7 -14.29 -10.92 -22.61
N ARG A 8 -13.89 -12.10 -22.11
CA ARG A 8 -14.05 -13.41 -22.77
C ARG A 8 -15.39 -14.10 -22.44
N GLY A 9 -16.31 -13.40 -21.78
CA GLY A 9 -17.63 -13.92 -21.40
C GLY A 9 -17.61 -14.92 -20.23
N VAL A 10 -16.48 -15.05 -19.54
CA VAL A 10 -16.36 -15.92 -18.36
C VAL A 10 -16.95 -15.21 -17.15
N ARG A 11 -17.89 -15.85 -16.44
CA ARG A 11 -18.45 -15.29 -15.20
C ARG A 11 -17.40 -15.38 -14.11
N VAL A 12 -16.63 -14.31 -13.93
CA VAL A 12 -15.52 -14.25 -12.98
C VAL A 12 -15.88 -13.41 -11.75
N ALA A 13 -15.46 -13.84 -10.57
CA ALA A 13 -15.51 -13.04 -9.34
C ALA A 13 -14.12 -12.89 -8.73
N PRO A 14 -13.79 -11.81 -8.02
CA PRO A 14 -12.58 -11.75 -7.21
C PRO A 14 -12.77 -12.41 -5.82
N PHE A 15 -11.68 -12.63 -5.11
CA PHE A 15 -11.71 -13.03 -3.69
C PHE A 15 -10.39 -12.62 -2.98
N LYS A 16 -10.38 -12.38 -1.68
CA LYS A 16 -9.13 -12.27 -0.89
C LYS A 16 -9.45 -12.74 0.51
N ALA A 17 -9.04 -13.97 0.84
CA ALA A 17 -9.42 -14.69 2.05
C ALA A 17 -9.23 -13.85 3.32
N GLN A 18 -8.14 -13.09 3.37
CA GLN A 18 -7.92 -12.02 4.32
C GLN A 18 -7.23 -10.85 3.61
N ASN A 19 -7.76 -9.64 3.76
CA ASN A 19 -7.03 -8.43 3.40
C ASN A 19 -6.60 -7.67 4.67
N MET A 20 -5.56 -6.86 4.59
CA MET A 20 -5.14 -5.92 5.62
C MET A 20 -4.96 -4.53 5.00
N SER A 21 -5.95 -3.66 5.15
CA SER A 21 -5.89 -2.29 4.64
C SER A 21 -6.86 -1.37 5.37
N ASN A 22 -6.48 -0.09 5.48
CA ASN A 22 -7.38 0.96 5.94
C ASN A 22 -8.25 1.54 4.81
N ASN A 23 -8.01 1.19 3.54
CA ASN A 23 -8.81 1.62 2.39
C ASN A 23 -9.95 0.61 2.13
N SER A 24 -11.20 1.04 2.31
CA SER A 24 -12.40 0.18 2.16
C SER A 24 -13.54 0.86 1.42
N MET A 25 -14.47 0.09 0.87
CA MET A 25 -15.71 0.54 0.26
C MET A 25 -16.92 -0.01 1.03
N VAL A 26 -18.10 0.55 0.78
CA VAL A 26 -19.39 -0.03 1.16
C VAL A 26 -20.04 -0.65 -0.08
N CYS A 27 -20.50 -1.89 0.03
CA CYS A 27 -21.28 -2.60 -0.97
C CYS A 27 -22.76 -2.14 -0.96
N ALA A 28 -23.52 -2.45 -2.01
CA ALA A 28 -24.92 -2.04 -2.11
C ALA A 28 -25.85 -2.61 -1.00
N ASP A 29 -25.43 -3.69 -0.33
CA ASP A 29 -26.11 -4.31 0.82
C ASP A 29 -25.70 -3.70 2.19
N GLY A 30 -24.82 -2.69 2.19
CA GLY A 30 -24.27 -2.08 3.39
C GLY A 30 -23.05 -2.81 3.96
N ALA A 31 -22.57 -3.89 3.33
CA ALA A 31 -21.38 -4.61 3.79
C ALA A 31 -20.08 -3.84 3.48
N GLU A 32 -19.11 -3.91 4.38
CA GLU A 32 -17.78 -3.31 4.16
C GLU A 32 -16.84 -4.28 3.42
N ILE A 33 -16.07 -3.76 2.45
CA ILE A 33 -15.14 -4.54 1.63
C ILE A 33 -13.80 -3.79 1.46
N GLY A 34 -12.66 -4.48 1.33
CA GLY A 34 -11.40 -3.84 0.98
C GLY A 34 -11.44 -3.17 -0.40
N ARG A 35 -10.88 -1.96 -0.54
CA ARG A 35 -10.89 -1.17 -1.80
C ARG A 35 -10.30 -1.94 -2.98
N ALA A 36 -9.26 -2.75 -2.74
CA ALA A 36 -8.67 -3.63 -3.74
C ALA A 36 -9.66 -4.68 -4.29
N GLN A 37 -10.46 -5.32 -3.44
CA GLN A 37 -11.42 -6.35 -3.88
C GLN A 37 -12.65 -5.73 -4.53
N TRP A 38 -13.10 -4.57 -4.06
CA TRP A 38 -14.11 -3.77 -4.76
C TRP A 38 -13.68 -3.43 -6.19
N LEU A 39 -12.45 -2.96 -6.35
CA LEU A 39 -11.88 -2.63 -7.66
C LEU A 39 -11.71 -3.86 -8.55
N GLN A 40 -11.33 -5.00 -7.98
CA GLN A 40 -11.28 -6.28 -8.71
C GLN A 40 -12.67 -6.77 -9.14
N ALA A 41 -13.74 -6.41 -8.41
CA ALA A 41 -15.13 -6.72 -8.75
C ALA A 41 -15.62 -5.82 -9.90
N VAL A 42 -15.30 -4.53 -9.86
CA VAL A 42 -15.48 -3.58 -10.98
C VAL A 42 -14.75 -4.10 -12.24
N ALA A 43 -13.50 -4.56 -12.09
CA ALA A 43 -12.74 -5.16 -13.18
C ALA A 43 -13.34 -6.49 -13.68
N ALA A 44 -14.01 -7.25 -12.83
CA ALA A 44 -14.76 -8.45 -13.22
C ALA A 44 -16.14 -8.12 -13.84
N GLY A 45 -16.66 -6.90 -13.67
CA GLY A 45 -18.01 -6.53 -14.09
C GLY A 45 -19.12 -7.13 -13.23
N VAL A 46 -18.85 -7.32 -11.93
CA VAL A 46 -19.77 -7.96 -10.96
C VAL A 46 -20.02 -7.06 -9.75
N GLU A 47 -21.18 -7.21 -9.12
CA GLU A 47 -21.53 -6.46 -7.91
C GLU A 47 -20.56 -6.83 -6.77
N PRO A 48 -19.89 -5.85 -6.12
CA PRO A 48 -19.03 -6.10 -4.97
C PRO A 48 -19.84 -6.63 -3.78
N GLU A 49 -19.37 -7.72 -3.15
CA GLU A 49 -20.04 -8.34 -2.00
C GLU A 49 -19.02 -8.84 -0.97
N SER A 50 -19.44 -9.00 0.30
CA SER A 50 -18.52 -9.40 1.37
C SER A 50 -17.92 -10.80 1.21
N ALA A 51 -18.52 -11.67 0.38
CA ALA A 51 -17.92 -12.95 0.03
C ALA A 51 -16.58 -12.78 -0.67
N MET A 52 -16.37 -11.69 -1.42
CA MET A 52 -15.12 -11.39 -2.14
C MET A 52 -13.99 -10.92 -1.20
N ASN A 53 -14.29 -10.46 0.01
CA ASN A 53 -13.28 -10.19 1.03
C ASN A 53 -13.85 -10.51 2.42
N PRO A 54 -13.91 -11.81 2.78
CA PRO A 54 -14.66 -12.25 3.96
C PRO A 54 -13.99 -11.84 5.27
N VAL A 55 -12.68 -11.56 5.26
CA VAL A 55 -11.93 -11.04 6.41
C VAL A 55 -11.16 -9.80 5.98
N LEU A 56 -11.47 -8.65 6.57
CA LEU A 56 -10.71 -7.41 6.39
C LEU A 56 -10.15 -6.98 7.75
N LEU A 57 -8.82 -6.95 7.84
CA LEU A 57 -8.10 -6.45 9.00
C LEU A 57 -7.78 -4.95 8.81
N LYS A 58 -8.19 -4.12 9.77
CA LYS A 58 -7.82 -2.70 9.80
C LYS A 58 -6.75 -2.46 10.86
N PRO A 59 -5.50 -2.10 10.50
CA PRO A 59 -4.48 -1.75 11.48
C PRO A 59 -4.86 -0.48 12.26
N GLY A 60 -4.96 -0.60 13.58
CA GLY A 60 -5.21 0.53 14.50
C GLY A 60 -3.97 0.97 15.28
N GLY A 61 -3.05 0.05 15.58
CA GLY A 61 -1.77 0.32 16.24
C GLY A 61 -0.87 -0.91 16.33
N ASP A 62 0.35 -0.74 16.86
CA ASP A 62 1.51 -1.64 16.74
C ASP A 62 1.28 -3.15 16.93
N ARG A 63 0.22 -3.55 17.66
CA ARG A 63 -0.08 -4.96 17.99
C ARG A 63 -1.56 -5.34 17.94
N ARG A 64 -2.43 -4.51 17.33
CA ARG A 64 -3.90 -4.74 17.27
C ARG A 64 -4.44 -4.40 15.88
N SER A 65 -5.30 -5.28 15.36
CA SER A 65 -6.10 -5.01 14.17
C SER A 65 -7.57 -5.24 14.46
N HIS A 66 -8.42 -4.29 14.06
CA HIS A 66 -9.87 -4.50 14.07
C HIS A 66 -10.23 -5.48 12.94
N VAL A 67 -11.13 -6.39 13.23
CA VAL A 67 -11.59 -7.41 12.29
C VAL A 67 -12.98 -7.06 11.80
N VAL A 68 -13.11 -6.96 10.47
CA VAL A 68 -14.38 -6.93 9.77
C VAL A 68 -14.58 -8.32 9.16
N LEU A 69 -15.61 -9.04 9.61
CA LEU A 69 -15.93 -10.40 9.17
C LEU A 69 -17.22 -10.34 8.34
N ARG A 70 -17.18 -10.84 7.10
CA ARG A 70 -18.30 -10.78 6.14
C ARG A 70 -18.94 -9.38 6.03
N GLY A 71 -18.09 -8.35 6.11
CA GLY A 71 -18.45 -6.95 5.95
C GLY A 71 -19.09 -6.28 7.16
N THR A 72 -19.10 -6.93 8.33
CA THR A 72 -19.56 -6.34 9.59
C THR A 72 -18.43 -6.34 10.65
N PRO A 73 -18.42 -5.38 11.60
CA PRO A 73 -17.47 -5.41 12.71
C PRO A 73 -17.62 -6.69 13.55
N TRP A 74 -16.52 -7.43 13.75
CA TRP A 74 -16.50 -8.69 14.51
C TRP A 74 -15.79 -8.56 15.86
N GLY A 75 -14.73 -7.75 15.92
CA GLY A 75 -13.93 -7.58 17.13
C GLY A 75 -12.48 -7.23 16.80
N ASP A 76 -11.55 -7.71 17.63
CA ASP A 76 -10.13 -7.39 17.54
C ASP A 76 -9.27 -8.65 17.51
N LEU A 77 -8.13 -8.53 16.83
CA LEU A 77 -7.08 -9.53 16.81
C LEU A 77 -5.78 -8.92 17.34
N HIS A 78 -5.23 -9.46 18.44
CA HIS A 78 -3.93 -9.04 18.95
C HIS A 78 -2.80 -9.90 18.40
N ALA A 79 -1.60 -9.32 18.33
CA ALA A 79 -0.37 -10.01 17.95
C ALA A 79 0.03 -11.08 18.99
N GLY A 80 -0.60 -12.26 18.88
CA GLY A 80 -0.50 -13.38 19.83
C GLY A 80 -1.66 -14.38 19.74
N ASP A 81 -2.83 -13.99 19.21
CA ASP A 81 -4.07 -14.77 19.27
C ASP A 81 -4.20 -15.86 18.17
N TRP A 82 -3.09 -16.53 17.86
CA TRP A 82 -2.93 -17.39 16.68
C TRP A 82 -3.88 -18.60 16.65
N ALA A 83 -4.15 -19.22 17.80
CA ALA A 83 -4.76 -20.55 17.84
C ALA A 83 -6.30 -20.58 17.80
N THR A 84 -6.98 -19.55 18.33
CA THR A 84 -8.45 -19.56 18.49
C THR A 84 -9.13 -18.67 17.44
N GLY A 85 -8.81 -17.37 17.41
CA GLY A 85 -9.47 -16.40 16.54
C GLY A 85 -9.35 -16.76 15.06
N ARG A 86 -8.13 -17.10 14.59
CA ARG A 86 -7.88 -17.45 13.18
C ARG A 86 -8.71 -18.63 12.67
N ARG A 87 -9.13 -19.57 13.52
CA ARG A 87 -9.97 -20.71 13.10
C ARG A 87 -11.40 -20.31 12.74
N GLU A 88 -11.90 -19.20 13.25
CA GLU A 88 -13.19 -18.65 12.82
C GLU A 88 -13.07 -17.90 11.50
N LEU A 89 -12.04 -17.05 11.40
CA LEU A 89 -11.72 -16.29 10.19
C LEU A 89 -11.45 -17.23 8.99
N ALA A 90 -10.68 -18.29 9.20
CA ALA A 90 -10.44 -19.33 8.19
C ALA A 90 -11.72 -20.04 7.76
N ARG A 91 -12.59 -20.46 8.70
CA ARG A 91 -13.89 -21.08 8.36
C ARG A 91 -14.76 -20.15 7.52
N ALA A 92 -14.84 -18.87 7.89
CA ALA A 92 -15.59 -17.86 7.13
C ALA A 92 -14.99 -17.65 5.73
N ALA A 93 -13.66 -17.66 5.59
CA ALA A 93 -12.99 -17.53 4.31
C ALA A 93 -13.22 -18.76 3.40
N HIS A 94 -13.08 -19.98 3.91
CA HIS A 94 -13.34 -21.19 3.12
C HIS A 94 -14.82 -21.29 2.70
N ALA A 95 -15.76 -20.91 3.57
CA ALA A 95 -17.19 -20.83 3.22
C ALA A 95 -17.46 -19.80 2.11
N ALA A 96 -16.90 -18.59 2.22
CA ALA A 96 -17.02 -17.54 1.20
C ALA A 96 -16.46 -17.97 -0.16
N LEU A 97 -15.32 -18.66 -0.19
CA LEU A 97 -14.77 -19.23 -1.42
C LEU A 97 -15.70 -20.30 -2.02
N ALA A 98 -16.33 -21.14 -1.21
CA ALA A 98 -17.32 -22.11 -1.69
C ALA A 98 -18.56 -21.43 -2.28
N GLU A 99 -19.12 -20.42 -1.61
CA GLU A 99 -20.26 -19.61 -2.08
C GLU A 99 -19.99 -18.93 -3.44
N LEU A 100 -18.75 -18.48 -3.67
CA LEU A 100 -18.33 -17.92 -4.96
C LEU A 100 -18.17 -19.00 -6.03
N ARG A 101 -17.51 -20.13 -5.70
CA ARG A 101 -17.34 -21.30 -6.60
C ARG A 101 -18.66 -21.93 -7.06
N GLU A 102 -19.75 -21.75 -6.32
CA GLU A 102 -21.07 -22.23 -6.71
C GLU A 102 -21.75 -21.35 -7.77
N ARG A 103 -21.45 -20.05 -7.77
CA ARG A 103 -22.12 -19.04 -8.61
C ARG A 103 -21.31 -18.69 -9.86
N PHE A 104 -19.99 -18.65 -9.76
CA PHE A 104 -19.08 -18.16 -10.80
C PHE A 104 -18.36 -19.30 -11.54
N ASP A 105 -18.00 -19.03 -12.80
CA ASP A 105 -17.21 -19.93 -13.64
C ASP A 105 -15.71 -19.82 -13.33
N VAL A 106 -15.24 -18.68 -12.81
CA VAL A 106 -13.87 -18.50 -12.27
C VAL A 106 -13.94 -17.58 -11.04
N VAL A 107 -13.16 -17.84 -9.99
CA VAL A 107 -13.00 -16.94 -8.84
C VAL A 107 -11.53 -16.52 -8.80
N VAL A 108 -11.18 -15.35 -9.32
CA VAL A 108 -9.82 -14.77 -9.28
C VAL A 108 -9.54 -14.22 -7.89
N CYS A 109 -9.18 -15.06 -6.94
CA CYS A 109 -8.79 -14.58 -5.63
C CYS A 109 -7.38 -13.94 -5.61
N GLU A 110 -6.94 -13.49 -4.44
CA GLU A 110 -5.63 -12.91 -4.19
C GLU A 110 -5.14 -13.40 -2.82
N GLY A 111 -3.82 -13.62 -2.69
CA GLY A 111 -3.20 -13.93 -1.41
C GLY A 111 -2.79 -12.67 -0.62
N ALA A 112 -2.46 -12.85 0.66
CA ALA A 112 -2.02 -11.79 1.55
C ALA A 112 -0.50 -11.83 1.80
N GLY A 113 0.22 -10.82 1.30
CA GLY A 113 1.66 -10.68 1.53
C GLY A 113 2.48 -11.73 0.78
N SER A 114 3.29 -12.52 1.50
CA SER A 114 4.23 -13.49 0.94
C SER A 114 3.81 -14.94 1.24
N PRO A 115 3.82 -15.86 0.26
CA PRO A 115 3.53 -17.29 0.45
C PRO A 115 4.66 -17.98 1.20
N ALA A 116 5.86 -17.39 1.18
CA ALA A 116 7.08 -17.94 1.72
C ALA A 116 7.40 -17.46 3.15
N GLU A 117 6.45 -16.78 3.81
CA GLU A 117 6.51 -16.53 5.26
C GLU A 117 6.32 -17.84 6.03
N THR A 118 7.33 -18.72 5.98
CA THR A 118 7.32 -20.06 6.58
C THR A 118 7.10 -20.03 8.10
N ASN A 119 7.46 -18.91 8.75
CA ASN A 119 7.15 -18.56 10.14
C ASN A 119 5.64 -18.31 10.41
N LEU A 120 4.84 -18.06 9.38
CA LEU A 120 3.38 -17.86 9.45
C LEU A 120 2.61 -19.05 8.86
N ARG A 121 3.30 -20.11 8.43
CA ARG A 121 2.71 -21.23 7.68
C ARG A 121 1.75 -22.08 8.54
N GLU A 122 1.98 -22.15 9.84
CA GLU A 122 1.04 -22.77 10.79
C GLU A 122 -0.19 -21.86 10.95
N GLY A 123 -1.36 -22.36 10.55
CA GLY A 123 -2.60 -21.57 10.54
C GLY A 123 -2.71 -20.57 9.39
N ASP A 124 -1.90 -20.71 8.33
CA ASP A 124 -2.15 -20.04 7.05
C ASP A 124 -3.49 -20.52 6.44
N TYR A 125 -4.35 -19.57 6.08
CA TYR A 125 -5.60 -19.77 5.36
C TYR A 125 -5.76 -18.76 4.22
N VAL A 126 -4.68 -18.04 3.90
CA VAL A 126 -4.67 -16.86 3.02
C VAL A 126 -3.79 -17.09 1.79
N ASN A 127 -2.75 -17.93 1.90
CA ASN A 127 -1.76 -18.18 0.85
C ASN A 127 -1.71 -19.68 0.47
N MET A 128 -0.66 -20.39 0.90
CA MET A 128 -0.42 -21.80 0.54
C MET A 128 -1.35 -22.75 1.31
N GLY A 129 -1.78 -22.37 2.51
CA GLY A 129 -2.81 -23.08 3.26
C GLY A 129 -4.18 -23.02 2.56
N LEU A 130 -4.56 -21.85 2.01
CA LEU A 130 -5.73 -21.74 1.14
C LEU A 130 -5.57 -22.61 -0.11
N ALA A 131 -4.36 -22.59 -0.69
CA ALA A 131 -4.04 -23.35 -1.88
C ALA A 131 -4.18 -24.86 -1.68
N ARG A 132 -3.68 -25.39 -0.56
CA ARG A 132 -3.81 -26.81 -0.25
C ARG A 132 -5.23 -27.22 0.08
N GLU A 133 -5.91 -26.46 0.95
CA GLU A 133 -7.27 -26.79 1.42
C GLU A 133 -8.27 -26.92 0.27
N ALA A 134 -8.22 -25.99 -0.70
CA ALA A 134 -9.18 -25.95 -1.79
C ALA A 134 -8.67 -26.62 -3.11
N ASN A 135 -7.45 -27.19 -3.07
CA ASN A 135 -6.67 -27.85 -4.13
C ASN A 135 -6.28 -26.98 -5.34
N LEU A 136 -5.35 -26.04 -5.13
CA LEU A 136 -5.24 -24.85 -5.95
C LEU A 136 -3.85 -24.54 -6.55
N PRO A 137 -3.66 -24.45 -7.89
CA PRO A 137 -2.38 -24.03 -8.47
C PRO A 137 -2.08 -22.54 -8.30
N VAL A 138 -0.80 -22.19 -8.33
CA VAL A 138 -0.25 -20.87 -7.98
C VAL A 138 0.63 -20.33 -9.12
N LEU A 139 0.40 -19.11 -9.62
CA LEU A 139 1.38 -18.39 -10.45
C LEU A 139 2.08 -17.30 -9.66
N VAL A 140 3.33 -17.52 -9.25
CA VAL A 140 4.13 -16.51 -8.54
C VAL A 140 4.47 -15.35 -9.51
N VAL A 141 3.74 -14.23 -9.45
CA VAL A 141 4.10 -12.96 -10.13
C VAL A 141 5.39 -12.39 -9.51
N GLY A 142 6.14 -11.52 -10.17
CA GLY A 142 7.21 -10.78 -9.53
C GLY A 142 7.36 -9.36 -10.06
N ASP A 143 7.49 -8.39 -9.16
CA ASP A 143 7.74 -6.99 -9.51
C ASP A 143 9.23 -6.80 -9.83
N VAL A 144 9.57 -6.74 -11.12
CA VAL A 144 10.97 -6.64 -11.56
C VAL A 144 11.57 -5.24 -11.38
N ASP A 145 10.72 -4.21 -11.26
CA ASP A 145 11.13 -2.81 -11.03
C ASP A 145 11.82 -2.63 -9.66
N ARG A 146 11.53 -3.55 -8.71
CA ARG A 146 12.20 -3.64 -7.40
C ARG A 146 13.59 -4.32 -7.45
N GLY A 147 13.95 -4.95 -8.57
CA GLY A 147 15.16 -5.77 -8.68
C GLY A 147 15.06 -7.12 -7.98
N GLY A 148 16.11 -7.95 -8.07
CA GLY A 148 16.20 -9.24 -7.37
C GLY A 148 15.29 -10.38 -7.86
N LEU A 149 14.39 -10.11 -8.82
CA LEU A 149 13.35 -11.01 -9.33
C LEU A 149 13.73 -12.51 -9.38
N LEU A 150 14.77 -12.88 -10.13
CA LEU A 150 15.09 -14.30 -10.38
C LEU A 150 15.39 -15.06 -9.08
N ALA A 151 16.05 -14.41 -8.12
CA ALA A 151 16.33 -14.96 -6.81
C ALA A 151 15.07 -15.02 -5.93
N ALA A 152 14.15 -14.06 -6.05
CA ALA A 152 12.86 -14.10 -5.36
C ALA A 152 11.97 -15.25 -5.87
N LEU A 153 11.84 -15.43 -7.19
CA LEU A 153 11.03 -16.51 -7.79
C LEU A 153 11.57 -17.89 -7.41
N THR A 154 12.88 -18.12 -7.56
CA THR A 154 13.52 -19.40 -7.21
C THR A 154 13.54 -19.64 -5.71
N GLY A 155 13.84 -18.61 -4.90
CA GLY A 155 13.85 -18.68 -3.45
C GLY A 155 12.46 -18.97 -2.86
N THR A 156 11.39 -18.42 -3.46
CA THR A 156 10.00 -18.72 -3.08
C THR A 156 9.71 -20.22 -3.14
N VAL A 157 10.10 -20.89 -4.23
CA VAL A 157 9.94 -22.36 -4.35
C VAL A 157 10.88 -23.08 -3.38
N GLY A 158 12.15 -22.67 -3.31
CA GLY A 158 13.19 -23.38 -2.55
C GLY A 158 13.02 -23.39 -1.03
N ILE A 159 12.26 -22.45 -0.45
CA ILE A 159 12.03 -22.37 1.01
C ILE A 159 10.71 -23.03 1.46
N LEU A 160 9.75 -23.23 0.56
CA LEU A 160 8.47 -23.89 0.84
C LEU A 160 8.65 -25.39 1.08
N ASP A 161 7.71 -26.03 1.77
CA ASP A 161 7.69 -27.49 1.88
C ASP A 161 7.27 -28.18 0.56
N PRO A 162 7.58 -29.47 0.33
CA PRO A 162 7.27 -30.14 -0.93
C PRO A 162 5.78 -30.14 -1.33
N ASP A 163 4.86 -30.16 -0.36
CA ASP A 163 3.43 -30.16 -0.65
C ASP A 163 3.00 -28.76 -1.11
N ASP A 164 3.45 -27.71 -0.41
CA ASP A 164 3.26 -26.32 -0.82
C ASP A 164 3.89 -26.05 -2.20
N GLN A 165 5.13 -26.51 -2.43
CA GLN A 165 5.82 -26.41 -3.71
C GLN A 165 5.00 -27.01 -4.85
N ALA A 166 4.31 -28.14 -4.63
CA ALA A 166 3.50 -28.80 -5.68
C ALA A 166 2.37 -27.90 -6.21
N HIS A 167 1.88 -26.95 -5.41
CA HIS A 167 0.89 -25.97 -5.84
C HIS A 167 1.51 -24.83 -6.70
N ILE A 168 2.80 -24.51 -6.55
CA ILE A 168 3.49 -23.52 -7.41
C ILE A 168 3.57 -24.05 -8.84
N ALA A 169 2.67 -23.60 -9.71
CA ALA A 169 2.49 -24.07 -11.07
C ALA A 169 3.43 -23.39 -12.06
N ALA A 170 3.59 -22.07 -11.94
CA ALA A 170 4.37 -21.26 -12.87
C ALA A 170 4.62 -19.85 -12.30
N PHE A 171 5.21 -18.97 -13.12
CA PHE A 171 5.54 -17.59 -12.77
C PHE A 171 4.98 -16.58 -13.77
N LEU A 172 4.94 -15.32 -13.36
CA LEU A 172 4.71 -14.16 -14.24
C LEU A 172 5.69 -13.06 -13.84
N VAL A 173 6.20 -12.29 -14.80
CA VAL A 173 6.96 -11.07 -14.50
C VAL A 173 6.04 -9.87 -14.70
N ASN A 174 6.14 -8.89 -13.80
CA ASN A 174 5.36 -7.66 -13.87
C ASN A 174 6.28 -6.43 -13.87
N LYS A 175 5.80 -5.32 -14.46
CA LYS A 175 6.45 -4.00 -14.48
C LYS A 175 7.81 -3.96 -15.20
N PHE A 176 8.00 -4.78 -16.23
CA PHE A 176 9.27 -4.81 -16.94
C PHE A 176 9.50 -3.58 -17.82
N ARG A 177 10.71 -2.99 -17.75
CA ARG A 177 11.11 -1.83 -18.57
C ARG A 177 12.19 -2.23 -19.57
N GLY A 178 11.97 -1.94 -20.86
CA GLY A 178 12.92 -2.19 -21.93
C GLY A 178 12.56 -3.40 -22.79
N ASP A 179 13.56 -4.01 -23.42
CA ASP A 179 13.41 -5.19 -24.29
C ASP A 179 13.34 -6.48 -23.47
N ALA A 180 12.18 -7.16 -23.52
CA ALA A 180 11.93 -8.39 -22.77
C ALA A 180 12.84 -9.56 -23.19
N ALA A 181 13.39 -9.54 -24.41
CA ALA A 181 14.34 -10.56 -24.88
C ALA A 181 15.63 -10.60 -24.02
N LEU A 182 16.00 -9.47 -23.39
CA LEU A 182 17.15 -9.41 -22.48
C LEU A 182 16.93 -10.20 -21.18
N LEU A 183 15.68 -10.45 -20.79
CA LEU A 183 15.34 -11.18 -19.57
C LEU A 183 15.31 -12.71 -19.79
N ALA A 184 15.09 -13.16 -21.03
CA ALA A 184 14.84 -14.57 -21.37
C ALA A 184 15.86 -15.57 -20.78
N PRO A 185 17.19 -15.38 -20.88
CA PRO A 185 18.15 -16.33 -20.29
C PRO A 185 18.03 -16.48 -18.77
N GLY A 186 17.55 -15.43 -18.09
CA GLY A 186 17.24 -15.45 -16.66
C GLY A 186 15.97 -16.25 -16.36
N LEU A 187 14.93 -16.12 -17.19
CA LEU A 187 13.66 -16.86 -17.06
C LEU A 187 13.84 -18.35 -17.40
N ASP A 188 14.68 -18.67 -18.38
CA ASP A 188 15.12 -20.04 -18.68
C ASP A 188 15.80 -20.65 -17.46
N SER A 189 16.68 -19.90 -16.79
CA SER A 189 17.37 -20.35 -15.57
C SER A 189 16.39 -20.61 -14.42
N VAL A 190 15.39 -19.74 -14.22
CA VAL A 190 14.30 -19.97 -13.24
C VAL A 190 13.53 -21.25 -13.58
N THR A 191 13.20 -21.45 -14.85
CA THR A 191 12.47 -22.63 -15.33
C THR A 191 13.28 -23.91 -15.15
N GLN A 192 14.59 -23.89 -15.43
CA GLN A 192 15.48 -25.04 -15.21
C GLN A 192 15.64 -25.40 -13.72
N LEU A 193 15.80 -24.40 -12.85
CA LEU A 193 15.99 -24.62 -11.41
C LEU A 193 14.73 -25.11 -10.70
N THR A 194 13.55 -24.73 -11.20
CA THR A 194 12.27 -24.99 -10.53
C THR A 194 11.35 -25.94 -11.29
N GLY A 195 11.63 -26.28 -12.55
CA GLY A 195 10.73 -27.04 -13.43
C GLY A 195 9.38 -26.36 -13.72
N ARG A 196 9.24 -25.07 -13.41
CA ARG A 196 7.99 -24.29 -13.50
C ARG A 196 8.17 -23.17 -14.53
N PRO A 197 7.32 -23.08 -15.58
CA PRO A 197 7.51 -22.10 -16.63
C PRO A 197 7.21 -20.67 -16.17
N VAL A 198 7.77 -19.69 -16.87
CA VAL A 198 7.34 -18.28 -16.78
C VAL A 198 6.34 -18.03 -17.91
N LEU A 199 5.08 -17.75 -17.60
CA LEU A 199 4.02 -17.65 -18.61
C LEU A 199 3.99 -16.31 -19.36
N GLY A 200 4.73 -15.30 -18.89
CA GLY A 200 4.66 -13.97 -19.48
C GLY A 200 5.48 -12.91 -18.75
N VAL A 201 5.70 -11.79 -19.44
CA VAL A 201 6.43 -10.61 -18.94
C VAL A 201 5.58 -9.38 -19.22
N LEU A 202 4.79 -8.94 -18.24
CA LEU A 202 3.99 -7.74 -18.35
C LEU A 202 4.91 -6.49 -18.35
N PRO A 203 4.76 -5.58 -19.32
CA PRO A 203 5.54 -4.35 -19.37
C PRO A 203 5.17 -3.40 -18.23
N TRP A 204 6.03 -2.40 -17.98
CA TRP A 204 5.65 -1.22 -17.24
C TRP A 204 4.64 -0.41 -18.07
N LEU A 205 3.44 -0.21 -17.52
CA LEU A 205 2.40 0.61 -18.12
C LEU A 205 2.48 2.02 -17.50
N PRO A 206 2.94 3.05 -18.23
CA PRO A 206 3.19 4.38 -17.65
C PRO A 206 1.92 5.11 -17.23
N ASP A 207 0.82 4.92 -17.96
CA ASP A 207 -0.45 5.62 -17.74
C ASP A 207 -1.43 4.84 -16.82
N VAL A 208 -0.96 3.77 -16.17
CA VAL A 208 -1.76 2.90 -15.31
C VAL A 208 -1.38 3.08 -13.84
N TRP A 209 -2.22 3.81 -13.10
CA TRP A 209 -2.20 3.89 -11.64
C TRP A 209 -3.55 3.41 -11.09
N ILE A 210 -3.57 2.22 -10.48
CA ILE A 210 -4.82 1.56 -10.09
C ILE A 210 -5.00 1.69 -8.57
N ASP A 211 -6.20 2.13 -8.14
CA ASP A 211 -6.57 2.56 -6.77
C ASP A 211 -5.71 1.91 -5.67
N SER A 212 -4.83 2.69 -5.05
CA SER A 212 -3.78 2.12 -4.20
C SER A 212 -4.33 1.51 -2.90
N GLU A 213 -3.92 0.26 -2.65
CA GLU A 213 -4.10 -0.42 -1.35
C GLU A 213 -3.12 0.13 -0.29
N ASP A 214 -1.96 0.64 -0.73
CA ASP A 214 -0.88 1.15 0.11
C ASP A 214 -0.95 2.68 0.23
N ALA A 215 -0.99 3.17 1.47
CA ALA A 215 -0.93 4.59 1.82
C ALA A 215 0.38 5.31 1.42
N LEU A 216 1.40 4.58 0.97
CA LEU A 216 2.67 5.14 0.50
C LEU A 216 2.74 5.30 -1.04
N ALA A 217 1.76 4.78 -1.78
CA ALA A 217 1.70 4.87 -3.24
C ALA A 217 0.57 5.81 -3.73
N ILE A 218 0.09 6.70 -2.86
CA ILE A 218 -0.87 7.75 -3.20
C ILE A 218 -0.19 8.79 -4.11
N ALA A 219 -0.94 9.37 -5.04
CA ALA A 219 -0.48 10.40 -5.97
C ALA A 219 0.66 9.97 -6.90
N GLY A 220 0.55 8.78 -7.50
CA GLY A 220 1.43 8.32 -8.60
C GLY A 220 1.18 9.01 -9.96
N TRP A 221 0.39 10.10 -10.00
CA TRP A 221 0.11 10.85 -11.23
C TRP A 221 1.12 11.98 -11.45
N ASP A 222 2.33 11.60 -11.88
CA ASP A 222 3.33 12.55 -12.40
C ASP A 222 2.91 13.16 -13.75
N GLY A 223 1.90 12.56 -14.40
CA GLY A 223 1.25 13.04 -15.62
C GLY A 223 0.48 14.34 -15.39
N HIS A 224 1.20 15.46 -15.36
CA HIS A 224 0.66 16.82 -15.33
C HIS A 224 -0.13 17.12 -16.61
N SER A 225 -1.32 16.54 -16.73
CA SER A 225 -2.31 16.84 -17.75
C SER A 225 -2.65 18.31 -17.65
N ARG A 226 -2.08 19.12 -18.54
CA ARG A 226 -2.19 20.57 -18.47
C ARG A 226 -3.66 20.95 -18.60
N GLY A 227 -4.20 21.58 -17.56
CA GLY A 227 -5.52 22.20 -17.63
C GLY A 227 -5.53 23.37 -18.61
N ALA A 228 -6.72 23.89 -18.91
CA ALA A 228 -6.85 25.08 -19.77
C ALA A 228 -6.37 26.36 -19.05
N GLY A 229 -6.36 26.37 -17.72
CA GLY A 229 -5.93 27.49 -16.87
C GLY A 229 -4.69 27.19 -16.01
N ALA A 230 -4.57 27.89 -14.89
CA ALA A 230 -3.52 27.69 -13.89
C ALA A 230 -3.67 26.35 -13.15
N THR A 231 -2.56 25.78 -12.69
CA THR A 231 -2.57 24.54 -11.89
C THR A 231 -2.95 24.84 -10.44
N LEU A 232 -4.05 24.24 -9.96
CA LEU A 232 -4.43 24.27 -8.55
C LEU A 232 -3.59 23.26 -7.76
N ARG A 233 -2.87 23.72 -6.73
CA ARG A 233 -2.01 22.87 -5.89
C ARG A 233 -2.76 22.42 -4.64
N VAL A 234 -2.88 21.12 -4.44
CA VAL A 234 -3.56 20.49 -3.31
C VAL A 234 -2.52 19.79 -2.45
N ALA A 235 -2.42 20.15 -1.17
CA ALA A 235 -1.58 19.43 -0.19
C ALA A 235 -2.47 18.59 0.74
N ALA A 236 -2.38 17.28 0.65
CA ALA A 236 -3.07 16.36 1.55
C ALA A 236 -2.16 15.90 2.69
N VAL A 237 -2.68 15.88 3.92
CA VAL A 237 -1.91 15.46 5.10
C VAL A 237 -1.69 13.95 5.08
N ARG A 238 -0.41 13.55 5.09
CA ARG A 238 0.03 12.16 5.17
C ARG A 238 -0.05 11.65 6.61
N PHE A 239 -1.26 11.42 7.09
CA PHE A 239 -1.48 10.86 8.42
C PHE A 239 -0.82 9.48 8.58
N PRO A 240 -0.26 9.14 9.76
CA PRO A 240 0.29 7.81 10.04
C PRO A 240 -0.71 6.67 9.83
N ARG A 241 -1.99 6.88 10.16
CA ARG A 241 -3.06 5.87 10.07
C ARG A 241 -4.14 6.26 9.04
N ILE A 242 -3.71 7.00 8.01
CA ILE A 242 -4.57 7.42 6.89
C ILE A 242 -5.44 6.27 6.37
N SER A 243 -6.68 6.59 6.06
CA SER A 243 -7.69 5.66 5.54
C SER A 243 -8.41 6.29 4.37
N ASN A 244 -8.81 5.46 3.41
CA ASN A 244 -9.52 5.89 2.21
C ASN A 244 -8.78 6.99 1.43
N ALA A 245 -7.44 6.88 1.41
CA ALA A 245 -6.58 7.84 0.71
C ALA A 245 -6.90 7.98 -0.79
N THR A 246 -7.59 6.99 -1.36
CA THR A 246 -8.13 6.98 -2.72
C THR A 246 -9.17 8.09 -2.99
N ASP A 247 -9.69 8.79 -1.97
CA ASP A 247 -10.47 10.03 -2.15
C ASP A 247 -9.67 11.14 -2.86
N LEU A 248 -8.34 11.04 -2.84
CA LEU A 248 -7.42 11.97 -3.51
C LEU A 248 -7.16 11.59 -4.97
N ASP A 249 -7.41 10.34 -5.38
CA ASP A 249 -7.15 9.87 -6.75
C ASP A 249 -7.97 10.63 -7.81
N PRO A 250 -9.27 10.94 -7.60
CA PRO A 250 -10.05 11.77 -8.55
C PRO A 250 -9.54 13.21 -8.66
N LEU A 251 -9.00 13.77 -7.57
CA LEU A 251 -8.40 15.10 -7.57
C LEU A 251 -7.05 15.08 -8.30
N ALA A 252 -6.24 14.04 -8.10
CA ALA A 252 -4.96 13.86 -8.78
C ALA A 252 -5.13 13.61 -10.30
N ALA A 253 -6.22 12.97 -10.70
CA ALA A 253 -6.54 12.68 -12.10
C ALA A 253 -7.18 13.85 -12.87
N GLU A 254 -7.60 14.93 -12.19
CA GLU A 254 -8.24 16.07 -12.85
C GLU A 254 -7.20 16.99 -13.52
N PRO A 255 -7.32 17.29 -14.83
CA PRO A 255 -6.41 18.20 -15.51
C PRO A 255 -6.33 19.58 -14.84
N GLY A 256 -5.11 20.11 -14.72
CA GLY A 256 -4.86 21.37 -14.02
C GLY A 256 -4.94 21.28 -12.49
N VAL A 257 -4.99 20.09 -11.90
CA VAL A 257 -4.80 19.89 -10.46
C VAL A 257 -3.48 19.16 -10.20
N SER A 258 -2.79 19.51 -9.12
CA SER A 258 -1.57 18.85 -8.67
C SER A 258 -1.73 18.47 -7.20
N VAL A 259 -1.76 17.18 -6.89
CA VAL A 259 -1.94 16.66 -5.52
C VAL A 259 -0.58 16.21 -4.97
N THR A 260 -0.19 16.74 -3.81
CA THR A 260 0.97 16.29 -3.04
C THR A 260 0.52 15.75 -1.69
N VAL A 261 0.88 14.52 -1.37
CA VAL A 261 0.65 13.91 -0.05
C VAL A 261 1.89 14.14 0.82
N THR A 262 1.76 14.86 1.92
CA THR A 262 2.91 15.37 2.68
C THR A 262 2.70 15.39 4.19
N ALA A 263 3.81 15.31 4.93
CA ALA A 263 3.89 15.55 6.38
C ALA A 263 4.64 16.86 6.71
N ASP A 264 4.89 17.70 5.70
CA ASP A 264 5.61 18.97 5.81
C ASP A 264 4.62 20.13 5.99
N PRO A 265 4.62 20.85 7.13
CA PRO A 265 3.72 21.97 7.39
C PRO A 265 3.93 23.15 6.42
N ASP A 266 5.14 23.36 5.90
CA ASP A 266 5.42 24.47 4.97
C ASP A 266 4.80 24.20 3.59
N VAL A 267 4.83 22.94 3.12
CA VAL A 267 4.13 22.53 1.88
C VAL A 267 2.61 22.71 2.03
N ILE A 268 2.06 22.35 3.20
CA ILE A 268 0.63 22.53 3.51
C ILE A 268 0.29 24.03 3.56
N ALA A 269 1.10 24.84 4.23
CA ALA A 269 0.94 26.30 4.27
C ALA A 269 1.06 26.95 2.87
N ALA A 270 1.89 26.42 1.98
CA ALA A 270 2.12 26.97 0.64
C ALA A 270 1.04 26.62 -0.39
N ALA A 271 0.34 25.49 -0.26
CA ALA A 271 -0.63 24.98 -1.24
C ALA A 271 -1.85 25.88 -1.49
N ASP A 272 -2.61 25.65 -2.54
CA ASP A 272 -3.84 26.43 -2.80
C ASP A 272 -5.00 25.86 -1.97
N VAL A 273 -5.12 24.54 -1.90
CA VAL A 273 -6.03 23.80 -1.01
C VAL A 273 -5.24 22.89 -0.06
N ALA A 274 -5.64 22.81 1.21
CA ALA A 274 -5.18 21.76 2.13
C ALA A 274 -6.28 20.72 2.33
N VAL A 275 -5.92 19.43 2.39
CA VAL A 275 -6.86 18.32 2.62
C VAL A 275 -6.44 17.51 3.84
N LEU A 276 -7.36 17.33 4.77
CA LEU A 276 -7.29 16.35 5.86
C LEU A 276 -8.09 15.12 5.39
N PRO A 277 -7.44 14.04 4.90
CA PRO A 277 -8.12 12.83 4.45
C PRO A 277 -8.69 12.02 5.64
N GLY A 278 -9.33 10.89 5.36
CA GLY A 278 -9.75 9.96 6.40
C GLY A 278 -8.58 9.40 7.22
N THR A 279 -8.87 9.01 8.46
CA THR A 279 -7.96 8.22 9.31
C THR A 279 -8.76 7.21 10.13
N ARG A 280 -8.10 6.11 10.54
CA ARG A 280 -8.60 5.10 11.49
C ARG A 280 -8.23 5.36 12.96
N SER A 281 -7.57 6.49 13.26
CA SER A 281 -7.44 6.99 14.64
C SER A 281 -7.40 8.52 14.62
N THR A 282 -8.59 9.14 14.62
CA THR A 282 -8.75 10.59 14.55
C THR A 282 -8.03 11.32 15.70
N VAL A 283 -8.08 10.79 16.92
CA VAL A 283 -7.45 11.45 18.07
C VAL A 283 -5.92 11.34 18.03
N ASP A 284 -5.36 10.16 17.72
CA ASP A 284 -3.91 9.97 17.73
C ASP A 284 -3.23 10.66 16.54
N ASP A 285 -3.88 10.69 15.38
CA ASP A 285 -3.36 11.41 14.20
C ASP A 285 -3.51 12.93 14.35
N LEU A 286 -4.52 13.43 15.07
CA LEU A 286 -4.61 14.85 15.46
C LEU A 286 -3.51 15.23 16.47
N ALA A 287 -3.19 14.36 17.42
CA ALA A 287 -2.05 14.55 18.33
C ALA A 287 -0.72 14.60 17.55
N TRP A 288 -0.48 13.65 16.64
CA TRP A 288 0.66 13.66 15.74
C TRP A 288 0.73 14.92 14.87
N MET A 289 -0.42 15.42 14.39
CA MET A 289 -0.50 16.64 13.59
C MET A 289 -0.06 17.88 14.39
N ARG A 290 -0.37 17.93 15.69
CA ARG A 290 0.09 18.95 16.65
C ARG A 290 1.59 18.84 16.94
N GLU A 291 2.11 17.63 17.14
CA GLU A 291 3.56 17.37 17.32
C GLU A 291 4.40 17.82 16.11
N ARG A 292 3.79 17.91 14.93
CA ARG A 292 4.42 18.35 13.67
C ARG A 292 4.15 19.82 13.33
N GLY A 293 3.33 20.54 14.11
CA GLY A 293 2.91 21.92 13.81
C GLY A 293 2.02 22.06 12.56
N ILE A 294 1.52 20.95 12.02
CA ILE A 294 0.64 20.95 10.84
C ILE A 294 -0.71 21.56 11.18
N ASP A 295 -1.19 21.37 12.42
CA ASP A 295 -2.41 21.99 12.94
C ASP A 295 -2.33 23.53 12.96
N VAL A 296 -1.16 24.09 13.23
CA VAL A 296 -0.89 25.53 13.17
C VAL A 296 -0.95 26.01 11.72
N ALA A 297 -0.32 25.29 10.79
CA ALA A 297 -0.37 25.60 9.36
C ALA A 297 -1.82 25.57 8.83
N VAL A 298 -2.60 24.54 9.17
CA VAL A 298 -4.00 24.39 8.76
C VAL A 298 -4.87 25.53 9.31
N ARG A 299 -4.74 25.87 10.60
CA ARG A 299 -5.48 26.98 11.21
C ARG A 299 -5.10 28.34 10.62
N ALA A 300 -3.81 28.60 10.39
CA ALA A 300 -3.33 29.84 9.79
C ALA A 300 -3.87 30.03 8.36
N ARG A 301 -4.00 28.95 7.58
CA ARG A 301 -4.63 28.98 6.25
C ARG A 301 -6.12 29.33 6.31
N ALA A 302 -6.88 28.66 7.17
CA ALA A 302 -8.31 28.91 7.33
C ALA A 302 -8.57 30.36 7.79
N ALA A 303 -7.80 30.86 8.75
CA ALA A 303 -7.85 32.26 9.19
C ALA A 303 -7.47 33.27 8.09
N ALA A 304 -6.64 32.87 7.13
CA ALA A 304 -6.33 33.66 5.92
C ALA A 304 -7.36 33.48 4.79
N GLY A 305 -8.50 32.82 5.04
CA GLY A 305 -9.55 32.58 4.06
C GLY A 305 -9.21 31.51 2.99
N ARG A 306 -8.11 30.77 3.16
CA ARG A 306 -7.61 29.81 2.15
C ARG A 306 -8.19 28.41 2.38
N PRO A 307 -8.64 27.70 1.34
CA PRO A 307 -9.37 26.45 1.49
C PRO A 307 -8.67 25.37 2.33
N VAL A 308 -9.46 24.77 3.21
CA VAL A 308 -9.17 23.55 3.98
C VAL A 308 -10.37 22.61 3.82
N LEU A 309 -10.13 21.38 3.37
CA LEU A 309 -11.12 20.32 3.27
C LEU A 309 -10.82 19.21 4.29
N GLY A 310 -11.83 18.76 5.02
CA GLY A 310 -11.79 17.53 5.81
C GLY A 310 -12.70 16.45 5.22
N ILE A 311 -12.23 15.20 5.22
CA ILE A 311 -13.02 14.02 4.80
C ILE A 311 -13.00 13.00 5.95
N CYS A 312 -14.18 12.57 6.40
CA CYS A 312 -14.36 11.59 7.47
C CYS A 312 -13.51 11.92 8.73
N GLY A 313 -12.48 11.15 9.06
CA GLY A 313 -11.56 11.46 10.17
C GLY A 313 -10.99 12.89 10.11
N GLY A 314 -10.60 13.36 8.92
CA GLY A 314 -10.14 14.74 8.73
C GLY A 314 -11.24 15.80 8.84
N TYR A 315 -12.50 15.47 8.52
CA TYR A 315 -13.65 16.34 8.83
C TYR A 315 -13.85 16.43 10.33
N GLN A 316 -13.84 15.30 11.05
CA GLN A 316 -14.00 15.25 12.49
C GLN A 316 -12.98 16.12 13.23
N MET A 317 -11.72 16.16 12.75
CA MET A 317 -10.67 17.05 13.27
C MET A 317 -11.02 18.55 13.18
N LEU A 318 -11.86 18.98 12.22
CA LEU A 318 -12.22 20.39 12.05
C LEU A 318 -13.15 20.93 13.15
N GLY A 319 -13.84 20.06 13.90
CA GLY A 319 -14.78 20.47 14.95
C GLY A 319 -14.13 21.15 16.17
N HIS A 320 -14.96 21.55 17.13
CA HIS A 320 -14.55 22.07 18.43
C HIS A 320 -14.02 20.99 19.36
N SER A 321 -14.67 19.81 19.40
CA SER A 321 -14.31 18.72 20.30
C SER A 321 -14.60 17.35 19.69
N ILE A 322 -13.81 16.36 20.09
CA ILE A 322 -13.94 14.95 19.70
C ILE A 322 -13.97 14.13 20.99
N VAL A 323 -15.07 13.41 21.22
CA VAL A 323 -15.21 12.42 22.29
C VAL A 323 -15.06 11.03 21.66
N ASP A 324 -14.01 10.30 22.05
CA ASP A 324 -13.68 9.00 21.49
C ASP A 324 -13.38 7.97 22.59
N GLY A 325 -14.26 6.98 22.71
CA GLY A 325 -14.07 5.79 23.56
C GLY A 325 -14.06 4.48 22.76
N VAL A 326 -13.82 4.56 21.44
CA VAL A 326 -13.91 3.44 20.50
C VAL A 326 -12.56 3.18 19.82
N GLU A 327 -11.92 4.22 19.28
CA GLU A 327 -10.69 4.10 18.49
C GLU A 327 -9.45 4.54 19.28
N SER A 328 -9.57 5.56 20.13
CA SER A 328 -8.50 6.01 21.04
C SER A 328 -8.68 5.59 22.50
N SER A 329 -7.58 5.60 23.24
CA SER A 329 -7.56 5.51 24.70
C SER A 329 -7.72 6.87 25.40
N THR A 330 -7.69 7.98 24.64
CA THR A 330 -7.90 9.34 25.13
C THR A 330 -9.38 9.71 25.00
N PRO A 331 -10.17 9.79 26.10
CA PRO A 331 -11.64 9.84 26.01
C PRO A 331 -12.20 11.08 25.33
N SER A 332 -11.47 12.20 25.34
CA SER A 332 -11.86 13.45 24.73
C SER A 332 -10.65 14.31 24.40
N THR A 333 -10.71 15.03 23.28
CA THR A 333 -9.73 16.08 22.92
C THR A 333 -10.45 17.24 22.23
N ASP A 334 -9.90 18.45 22.34
CA ASP A 334 -10.31 19.56 21.48
C ASP A 334 -9.99 19.22 20.02
N GLY A 335 -10.77 19.73 19.07
CA GLY A 335 -10.47 19.62 17.64
C GLY A 335 -9.56 20.75 17.14
N LEU A 336 -9.78 21.19 15.91
CA LEU A 336 -9.13 22.37 15.33
C LEU A 336 -9.90 23.67 15.57
N GLY A 337 -11.23 23.58 15.79
CA GLY A 337 -12.11 24.74 15.97
C GLY A 337 -12.34 25.54 14.68
N LEU A 338 -12.47 24.84 13.55
CA LEU A 338 -12.65 25.42 12.22
C LEU A 338 -14.06 25.21 11.63
N LEU A 339 -14.86 24.32 12.21
CA LEU A 339 -16.28 24.13 11.89
C LEU A 339 -17.10 24.09 13.19
N PRO A 340 -18.32 24.66 13.21
CA PRO A 340 -19.17 24.76 14.40
C PRO A 340 -19.85 23.43 14.71
N MET A 341 -19.08 22.44 15.15
CA MET A 341 -19.58 21.10 15.44
C MET A 341 -18.75 20.38 16.50
N SER A 342 -19.32 19.33 17.08
CA SER A 342 -18.63 18.38 17.97
C SER A 342 -18.87 16.95 17.50
N VAL A 343 -17.89 16.08 17.71
CA VAL A 343 -17.91 14.68 17.27
C VAL A 343 -17.98 13.76 18.48
N THR A 344 -18.83 12.73 18.40
CA THR A 344 -18.87 11.65 19.40
C THR A 344 -18.81 10.30 18.70
N PHE A 345 -17.80 9.49 19.03
CA PHE A 345 -17.68 8.13 18.53
C PHE A 345 -18.64 7.19 19.27
N ARG A 346 -19.25 6.28 18.52
CA ARG A 346 -20.17 5.26 19.05
C ARG A 346 -19.73 3.85 18.62
N PRO A 347 -20.02 2.81 19.43
CA PRO A 347 -19.71 1.43 19.03
C PRO A 347 -20.38 1.03 17.71
N GLU A 348 -21.58 1.55 17.45
CA GLU A 348 -22.28 1.36 16.19
C GLU A 348 -21.54 2.04 15.04
N LYS A 349 -21.26 1.28 13.99
CA LYS A 349 -20.60 1.78 12.78
C LYS A 349 -21.65 2.19 11.75
N THR A 350 -21.52 3.40 11.22
CA THR A 350 -22.28 3.82 10.03
C THR A 350 -21.64 3.20 8.79
N LEU A 351 -22.46 2.46 8.03
CA LEU A 351 -22.15 1.90 6.71
C LEU A 351 -23.32 2.22 5.78
N ALA A 352 -23.10 3.09 4.80
CA ALA A 352 -24.14 3.52 3.86
C ALA A 352 -23.55 4.00 2.52
N THR A 353 -24.40 4.06 1.49
CA THR A 353 -24.07 4.61 0.15
C THR A 353 -25.04 5.75 -0.21
N PRO A 354 -24.97 6.90 0.47
CA PRO A 354 -25.96 7.96 0.33
C PRO A 354 -25.85 8.72 -0.98
N VAL A 355 -26.95 9.38 -1.36
CA VAL A 355 -27.09 10.21 -2.56
C VAL A 355 -27.71 11.55 -2.17
N SER A 356 -27.12 12.64 -2.64
CA SER A 356 -27.63 14.01 -2.45
C SER A 356 -27.34 14.85 -3.71
N SER A 357 -27.50 16.16 -3.59
CA SER A 357 -27.11 17.13 -4.62
C SER A 357 -26.46 18.36 -4.00
N TRP A 358 -25.42 18.88 -4.65
CA TRP A 358 -24.75 20.12 -4.26
C TRP A 358 -24.74 21.08 -5.46
N HIS A 359 -25.31 22.27 -5.29
CA HIS A 359 -25.57 23.25 -6.36
C HIS A 359 -26.16 22.66 -7.66
N GLY A 360 -27.05 21.67 -7.53
CA GLY A 360 -27.69 21.00 -8.68
C GLY A 360 -26.91 19.84 -9.28
N HIS A 361 -25.65 19.61 -8.89
CA HIS A 361 -24.90 18.41 -9.26
C HIS A 361 -25.31 17.25 -8.35
N SER A 362 -25.68 16.10 -8.94
CA SER A 362 -25.90 14.87 -8.17
C SER A 362 -24.57 14.36 -7.59
N VAL A 363 -24.59 13.98 -6.31
CA VAL A 363 -23.43 13.45 -5.59
C VAL A 363 -23.80 12.13 -4.97
N ARG A 364 -23.00 11.10 -5.22
CA ARG A 364 -23.04 9.81 -4.51
C ARG A 364 -21.77 9.66 -3.69
N GLY A 365 -21.90 9.16 -2.47
CA GLY A 365 -20.76 8.86 -1.61
C GLY A 365 -20.93 7.53 -0.89
N TYR A 366 -20.03 7.26 0.04
CA TYR A 366 -20.18 6.18 1.00
C TYR A 366 -19.64 6.57 2.38
N GLU A 367 -20.27 6.05 3.43
CA GLU A 367 -19.99 6.37 4.83
C GLU A 367 -19.40 5.14 5.51
N ILE A 368 -18.24 5.27 6.18
CA ILE A 368 -17.56 4.18 6.93
C ILE A 368 -16.94 4.76 8.20
N HIS A 369 -17.74 4.97 9.24
CA HIS A 369 -17.27 5.68 10.44
C HIS A 369 -18.01 5.31 11.73
N HIS A 370 -17.33 5.54 12.86
CA HIS A 370 -17.90 5.47 14.22
C HIS A 370 -18.21 6.86 14.80
N GLY A 371 -17.47 7.89 14.38
CA GLY A 371 -17.72 9.28 14.76
C GLY A 371 -19.05 9.78 14.20
N VAL A 372 -19.88 10.39 15.03
CA VAL A 372 -21.09 11.12 14.62
C VAL A 372 -20.87 12.60 14.89
N ALA A 373 -20.96 13.42 13.86
CA ALA A 373 -20.86 14.87 13.97
C ALA A 373 -22.23 15.48 14.36
N SER A 374 -22.22 16.39 15.33
CA SER A 374 -23.36 17.23 15.70
C SER A 374 -23.00 18.67 15.39
N VAL A 375 -23.63 19.26 14.36
CA VAL A 375 -23.43 20.65 13.97
C VAL A 375 -24.26 21.57 14.85
N ASP A 376 -23.63 22.57 15.44
CA ASP A 376 -24.27 23.60 16.25
C ASP A 376 -24.65 24.79 15.37
N LEU A 377 -25.83 24.69 14.76
CA LEU A 377 -26.39 25.74 13.90
C LEU A 377 -26.92 26.95 14.69
N ASP A 378 -27.10 26.83 16.01
CA ASP A 378 -27.57 27.91 16.88
C ASP A 378 -26.42 28.81 17.38
N SER A 379 -25.17 28.40 17.14
CA SER A 379 -23.93 29.13 17.50
C SER A 379 -23.76 30.51 16.83
N GLY A 380 -24.61 30.87 15.86
CA GLY A 380 -24.50 32.11 15.08
C GLY A 380 -23.39 32.10 14.03
N ALA A 381 -22.74 30.95 13.80
CA ALA A 381 -21.81 30.75 12.70
C ALA A 381 -22.53 30.82 11.34
N ALA A 382 -21.86 31.36 10.32
CA ALA A 382 -22.38 31.47 8.96
C ALA A 382 -22.26 30.16 8.16
N ALA A 383 -22.42 29.02 8.84
CA ALA A 383 -22.12 27.71 8.28
C ALA A 383 -23.18 27.27 7.26
N GLU A 384 -22.71 26.89 6.07
CA GLU A 384 -23.52 26.36 4.97
C GLU A 384 -23.48 24.83 4.99
N ALA A 385 -24.57 24.18 4.58
CA ALA A 385 -24.59 22.73 4.42
C ALA A 385 -23.67 22.29 3.26
N PHE A 386 -22.78 21.32 3.52
CA PHE A 386 -21.91 20.72 2.52
C PHE A 386 -22.05 19.19 2.57
N LEU A 387 -22.91 18.66 1.69
CA LEU A 387 -23.34 17.26 1.71
C LEU A 387 -24.01 16.90 3.04
N ASP A 388 -23.42 15.99 3.82
CA ASP A 388 -23.82 15.61 5.19
C ASP A 388 -23.18 16.50 6.27
N GLY A 389 -22.16 17.26 5.90
CA GLY A 389 -21.41 18.12 6.81
C GLY A 389 -21.60 19.60 6.53
N ALA A 390 -20.54 20.37 6.75
CA ALA A 390 -20.61 21.83 6.81
C ALA A 390 -19.43 22.52 6.10
N ARG A 391 -19.70 23.74 5.65
CA ARG A 391 -18.71 24.74 5.26
C ARG A 391 -18.83 25.93 6.19
N ASP A 392 -17.73 26.41 6.76
CA ASP A 392 -17.65 27.72 7.40
C ASP A 392 -16.47 28.51 6.83
N GLY A 393 -16.77 29.58 6.09
CA GLY A 393 -15.80 30.40 5.36
C GLY A 393 -14.90 29.61 4.40
N ALA A 394 -13.73 29.20 4.91
CA ALA A 394 -12.69 28.47 4.19
C ALA A 394 -12.52 27.00 4.61
N ALA A 395 -13.16 26.59 5.70
CA ALA A 395 -13.22 25.18 6.10
C ALA A 395 -14.42 24.50 5.43
N TRP A 396 -14.20 23.31 4.91
CA TRP A 396 -15.19 22.44 4.27
C TRP A 396 -15.07 21.04 4.88
N GLY A 397 -16.17 20.35 5.12
CA GLY A 397 -16.13 19.04 5.79
C GLY A 397 -17.33 18.14 5.50
N THR A 398 -17.05 16.86 5.26
CA THR A 398 -18.04 15.80 4.95
C THR A 398 -17.57 14.47 5.52
N MET A 399 -18.48 13.60 5.98
CA MET A 399 -18.14 12.21 6.36
C MET A 399 -18.04 11.29 5.15
N TRP A 400 -18.53 11.73 3.99
CA TRP A 400 -18.66 10.91 2.79
C TRP A 400 -17.31 10.76 2.08
N HIS A 401 -16.92 9.50 1.91
CA HIS A 401 -15.85 9.11 1.00
C HIS A 401 -16.39 8.98 -0.44
N GLY A 402 -15.49 8.98 -1.43
CA GLY A 402 -15.80 8.80 -2.85
C GLY A 402 -16.52 9.98 -3.52
N VAL A 403 -16.81 11.07 -2.81
CA VAL A 403 -17.59 12.19 -3.37
C VAL A 403 -16.93 12.83 -4.58
N PHE A 404 -15.60 12.88 -4.62
CA PHE A 404 -14.86 13.40 -5.77
C PHE A 404 -14.84 12.45 -6.97
N GLU A 405 -15.34 11.21 -6.89
CA GLU A 405 -15.53 10.36 -8.08
C GLU A 405 -16.67 10.90 -8.98
N ASN A 406 -17.55 11.77 -8.46
CA ASN A 406 -18.61 12.44 -9.22
C ASN A 406 -18.04 13.62 -10.03
N ASP A 407 -17.76 13.44 -11.31
CA ASP A 407 -17.01 14.40 -12.15
C ASP A 407 -17.57 15.83 -12.16
N ALA A 408 -18.90 15.98 -12.30
CA ALA A 408 -19.54 17.30 -12.35
C ALA A 408 -19.43 18.05 -11.01
N PHE A 409 -19.65 17.35 -9.90
CA PHE A 409 -19.47 17.89 -8.55
C PHE A 409 -18.00 18.24 -8.28
N ARG A 410 -17.07 17.33 -8.60
CA ARG A 410 -15.63 17.53 -8.41
C ARG A 410 -15.17 18.80 -9.12
N ARG A 411 -15.52 18.99 -10.40
CA ARG A 411 -15.15 20.16 -11.20
C ARG A 411 -15.78 21.46 -10.68
N ALA A 412 -17.05 21.43 -10.28
CA ALA A 412 -17.72 22.58 -9.68
C ALA A 412 -17.10 23.01 -8.35
N TRP A 413 -16.78 22.03 -7.49
CA TRP A 413 -16.11 22.28 -6.21
C TRP A 413 -14.68 22.81 -6.40
N ILE A 414 -13.90 22.21 -7.31
CA ILE A 414 -12.55 22.69 -7.69
C ILE A 414 -12.62 24.15 -8.16
N GLY A 415 -13.59 24.51 -9.00
CA GLY A 415 -13.78 25.90 -9.46
C GLY A 415 -14.04 26.88 -8.31
N GLU A 416 -14.88 26.51 -7.34
CA GLU A 416 -15.18 27.35 -6.17
C GLU A 416 -13.95 27.52 -5.26
N VAL A 417 -13.22 26.45 -4.94
CA VAL A 417 -12.02 26.55 -4.10
C VAL A 417 -10.83 27.20 -4.81
N ALA A 418 -10.72 27.06 -6.14
CA ALA A 418 -9.74 27.79 -6.95
C ALA A 418 -10.01 29.29 -6.93
N ARG A 419 -11.26 29.70 -7.14
CA ARG A 419 -11.71 31.10 -6.99
C ARG A 419 -11.44 31.64 -5.59
N GLN A 420 -11.68 30.86 -4.55
CA GLN A 420 -11.35 31.22 -3.17
C GLN A 420 -9.83 31.36 -2.92
N ALA A 421 -9.01 30.52 -3.57
CA ALA A 421 -7.55 30.59 -3.49
C ALA A 421 -6.91 31.66 -4.41
N GLY A 422 -7.69 32.34 -5.26
CA GLY A 422 -7.18 33.30 -6.25
C GLY A 422 -6.47 32.63 -7.43
N VAL A 423 -6.84 31.39 -7.76
CA VAL A 423 -6.27 30.60 -8.86
C VAL A 423 -7.25 30.58 -10.03
N GLU A 424 -6.81 31.06 -11.19
CA GLU A 424 -7.53 31.00 -12.47
C GLU A 424 -7.51 29.57 -13.06
N TRP A 425 -8.10 28.61 -12.33
CA TRP A 425 -8.29 27.24 -12.82
C TRP A 425 -9.49 27.17 -13.76
N VAL A 426 -9.35 26.40 -14.83
CA VAL A 426 -10.40 26.16 -15.82
C VAL A 426 -10.45 24.67 -16.11
N ALA A 427 -11.64 24.08 -15.97
CA ALA A 427 -11.89 22.68 -16.31
C ALA A 427 -11.51 22.40 -17.77
N ALA A 428 -10.85 21.27 -18.02
CA ALA A 428 -10.51 20.88 -19.39
C ALA A 428 -11.75 20.29 -20.09
N ASP A 429 -12.26 21.01 -21.09
CA ASP A 429 -13.37 20.55 -21.92
C ASP A 429 -13.05 19.20 -22.58
N GLY A 430 -14.01 18.27 -22.54
CA GLY A 430 -13.86 16.92 -23.11
C GLY A 430 -12.89 16.00 -22.36
N ALA A 431 -12.33 16.41 -21.22
CA ALA A 431 -11.47 15.54 -20.42
C ALA A 431 -12.28 14.36 -19.82
N PRO A 432 -11.83 13.10 -20.03
CA PRO A 432 -12.58 11.91 -19.60
C PRO A 432 -12.82 11.89 -18.09
N GLY A 433 -13.93 11.25 -17.70
CA GLY A 433 -14.35 11.13 -16.30
C GLY A 433 -13.41 10.24 -15.48
N PHE A 434 -13.48 10.31 -14.15
CA PHE A 434 -12.61 9.49 -13.30
C PHE A 434 -12.93 8.00 -13.42
N ALA A 435 -14.22 7.64 -13.47
CA ALA A 435 -14.64 6.26 -13.69
C ALA A 435 -14.21 5.73 -15.08
N GLU A 436 -14.27 6.56 -16.12
CA GLU A 436 -13.82 6.24 -17.48
C GLU A 436 -12.30 6.01 -17.53
N ARG A 437 -11.50 6.86 -16.87
CA ARG A 437 -10.05 6.66 -16.73
C ARG A 437 -9.73 5.37 -15.98
N ARG A 438 -10.42 5.10 -14.87
CA ARG A 438 -10.28 3.85 -14.11
C ARG A 438 -10.53 2.64 -15.00
N ASP A 439 -11.60 2.67 -15.79
CA ASP A 439 -11.95 1.58 -16.69
C ASP A 439 -10.87 1.39 -17.78
N ALA A 440 -10.44 2.48 -18.43
CA ALA A 440 -9.35 2.45 -19.41
C ALA A 440 -8.02 1.88 -18.87
N MET A 441 -7.72 2.09 -17.58
CA MET A 441 -6.55 1.49 -16.93
C MET A 441 -6.72 0.01 -16.60
N ILE A 442 -7.90 -0.38 -16.10
CA ILE A 442 -8.25 -1.79 -15.87
C ILE A 442 -8.16 -2.57 -17.20
N ASP A 443 -8.62 -1.93 -18.27
CA ASP A 443 -8.59 -2.42 -19.64
C ASP A 443 -7.15 -2.50 -20.17
N SER A 444 -6.32 -1.46 -19.98
CA SER A 444 -4.89 -1.50 -20.32
C SER A 444 -4.12 -2.64 -19.62
N VAL A 445 -4.50 -2.99 -18.39
CA VAL A 445 -3.95 -4.17 -17.69
C VAL A 445 -4.50 -5.49 -18.24
N ALA A 446 -5.72 -5.51 -18.78
CA ALA A 446 -6.27 -6.67 -19.46
C ALA A 446 -5.59 -6.88 -20.82
N ASP A 447 -5.39 -5.82 -21.60
CA ASP A 447 -4.65 -5.81 -22.86
C ASP A 447 -3.21 -6.30 -22.64
N ALA A 448 -2.52 -5.77 -21.62
CA ALA A 448 -1.17 -6.22 -21.29
C ALA A 448 -1.09 -7.72 -20.92
N VAL A 449 -2.13 -8.28 -20.27
CA VAL A 449 -2.22 -9.72 -20.01
C VAL A 449 -2.47 -10.51 -21.30
N GLU A 450 -3.32 -10.00 -22.18
CA GLU A 450 -3.64 -10.61 -23.48
C GLU A 450 -2.44 -10.66 -24.43
N ASP A 451 -1.68 -9.57 -24.50
CA ASP A 451 -0.54 -9.43 -25.41
C ASP A 451 0.75 -10.12 -24.92
N ASN A 452 0.92 -10.30 -23.60
CA ASN A 452 2.22 -10.69 -23.00
C ASN A 452 2.18 -11.94 -22.12
N VAL A 453 1.04 -12.64 -22.00
CA VAL A 453 0.91 -13.89 -21.23
C VAL A 453 0.39 -15.00 -22.13
N ASP A 454 0.96 -16.21 -22.00
CA ASP A 454 0.45 -17.42 -22.65
C ASP A 454 -0.97 -17.75 -22.14
N GLU A 455 -1.98 -17.26 -22.87
CA GLU A 455 -3.39 -17.55 -22.63
C GLU A 455 -3.69 -19.06 -22.66
N GLY A 456 -3.01 -19.83 -23.50
CA GLY A 456 -3.19 -21.27 -23.61
C GLY A 456 -2.79 -21.98 -22.32
N ALA A 457 -1.60 -21.66 -21.80
CA ALA A 457 -1.12 -22.17 -20.52
C ALA A 457 -1.97 -21.65 -19.35
N LEU A 458 -2.35 -20.36 -19.36
CA LEU A 458 -3.15 -19.74 -18.31
C LEU A 458 -4.55 -20.39 -18.21
N MET A 459 -5.25 -20.53 -19.32
CA MET A 459 -6.54 -21.24 -19.40
C MET A 459 -6.39 -22.74 -19.18
N GLY A 460 -5.23 -23.31 -19.51
CA GLY A 460 -4.86 -24.69 -19.18
C GLY A 460 -4.86 -24.92 -17.68
N LEU A 461 -4.28 -24.01 -16.89
CA LEU A 461 -4.33 -24.08 -15.43
C LEU A 461 -5.76 -23.90 -14.90
N VAL A 462 -6.47 -22.85 -15.35
CA VAL A 462 -7.88 -22.58 -14.98
C VAL A 462 -8.76 -23.82 -15.09
N ARG A 463 -8.58 -24.63 -16.15
CA ARG A 463 -9.36 -25.85 -16.40
C ARG A 463 -8.77 -27.10 -15.77
N GLY A 464 -7.44 -27.20 -15.68
CA GLY A 464 -6.71 -28.43 -15.37
C GLY A 464 -6.34 -28.61 -13.89
N GLY A 465 -6.35 -27.56 -13.08
CA GLY A 465 -5.92 -27.65 -11.69
C GLY A 465 -4.41 -27.92 -11.56
N VAL A 466 -4.00 -28.55 -10.45
CA VAL A 466 -2.58 -28.59 -10.00
C VAL A 466 -1.75 -29.43 -10.97
N PRO A 467 -0.69 -28.86 -11.60
CA PRO A 467 0.16 -29.64 -12.50
C PRO A 467 0.83 -30.80 -11.76
N ALA A 468 0.58 -32.01 -12.24
CA ALA A 468 1.20 -33.21 -11.69
C ALA A 468 2.69 -33.32 -12.07
N GLY A 469 3.50 -33.88 -11.18
CA GLY A 469 4.89 -34.25 -11.48
C GLY A 469 5.90 -33.08 -11.52
N LEU A 470 5.53 -31.88 -11.06
CA LEU A 470 6.49 -30.79 -10.87
C LEU A 470 7.57 -31.21 -9.87
N PRO A 471 8.86 -30.86 -10.11
CA PRO A 471 9.93 -31.24 -9.20
C PRO A 471 9.78 -30.50 -7.88
N THR A 472 9.89 -31.24 -6.78
CA THR A 472 9.98 -30.70 -5.43
C THR A 472 11.41 -30.80 -4.92
N SER A 473 11.97 -29.67 -4.50
CA SER A 473 13.24 -29.61 -3.80
C SER A 473 13.02 -29.96 -2.33
N GLY A 474 13.48 -31.13 -1.90
CA GLY A 474 13.49 -31.55 -0.49
C GLY A 474 14.72 -32.41 -0.19
N GLY A 475 15.57 -31.99 0.76
CA GLY A 475 16.89 -32.61 0.93
C GLY A 475 17.56 -32.57 2.31
N SER A 476 17.23 -31.62 3.19
CA SER A 476 17.59 -31.74 4.61
C SER A 476 16.71 -30.88 5.51
N ARG A 477 15.72 -31.54 6.16
CA ARG A 477 15.28 -31.05 7.46
C ARG A 477 16.50 -31.18 8.38
N VAL A 478 17.08 -30.06 8.81
CA VAL A 478 17.96 -30.06 9.99
C VAL A 478 17.05 -30.45 11.15
N GLY A 479 17.06 -31.75 11.48
CA GLY A 479 16.20 -32.29 12.51
C GLY A 479 16.40 -31.50 13.78
N HIS A 480 15.34 -30.88 14.29
CA HIS A 480 15.32 -30.38 15.65
C HIS A 480 15.45 -31.59 16.57
N ALA A 481 16.70 -31.93 16.90
CA ALA A 481 16.99 -32.83 17.99
C ALA A 481 16.28 -32.26 19.23
N PRO A 482 15.45 -33.06 19.93
CA PRO A 482 14.79 -32.58 21.13
C PRO A 482 15.86 -32.08 22.10
N PHE A 483 15.64 -30.90 22.68
CA PHE A 483 16.60 -30.25 23.57
C PHE A 483 16.71 -31.05 24.89
N ALA A 484 17.48 -32.14 24.85
CA ALA A 484 17.68 -33.03 25.98
C ALA A 484 18.35 -32.24 27.13
N GLY A 485 17.77 -32.37 28.33
CA GLY A 485 17.93 -31.38 29.38
C GLY A 485 19.38 -31.09 29.78
N ARG A 486 19.74 -29.80 29.81
CA ARG A 486 20.87 -29.34 30.62
C ARG A 486 20.43 -29.21 32.08
N ARG A 487 21.19 -29.84 32.97
CA ARG A 487 20.98 -29.79 34.43
C ARG A 487 21.10 -28.34 34.94
N PRO A 488 20.36 -27.94 35.98
CA PRO A 488 20.51 -26.61 36.57
C PRO A 488 21.86 -26.51 37.30
N CYS A 489 22.76 -25.65 36.80
CA CYS A 489 23.98 -25.31 37.53
C CYS A 489 23.66 -24.18 38.52
N GLN A 490 23.48 -24.52 39.79
CA GLN A 490 23.37 -23.56 40.89
C GLN A 490 24.72 -22.85 41.12
N ARG A 491 24.67 -21.64 41.71
CA ARG A 491 25.78 -20.72 42.05
C ARG A 491 26.37 -20.01 40.81
N PHE A 492 26.20 -18.71 40.64
CA PHE A 492 26.55 -17.63 41.59
C PHE A 492 25.56 -16.46 41.52
N ALA A 493 25.32 -15.80 42.65
CA ALA A 493 24.59 -14.54 42.73
C ALA A 493 25.53 -13.44 43.24
N SER A 494 25.68 -12.35 42.48
CA SER A 494 25.87 -10.97 42.96
C SER A 494 26.16 -9.97 41.83
N SER A 495 25.82 -8.70 42.08
CA SER A 495 26.28 -7.47 41.39
C SER A 495 26.21 -7.41 39.85
N CYS A 496 25.15 -6.80 39.31
CA CYS A 496 25.14 -5.36 39.04
C CYS A 496 23.76 -4.88 38.56
N TRP A 497 23.27 -3.78 39.14
CA TRP A 497 22.07 -3.05 38.71
C TRP A 497 22.47 -1.75 38.00
N HIS A 498 21.60 -1.25 37.12
CA HIS A 498 21.67 0.04 36.41
C HIS A 498 22.80 0.26 35.38
N CYS A 499 22.44 0.12 34.10
CA CYS A 499 22.44 1.28 33.20
C CYS A 499 21.43 1.07 32.05
N ALA A 500 20.78 2.13 31.59
CA ALA A 500 19.68 2.07 30.61
C ALA A 500 20.09 2.64 29.25
N SER A 501 19.64 2.02 28.16
CA SER A 501 19.19 2.65 26.90
C SER A 501 19.06 1.59 25.78
N PRO A 502 17.87 1.36 25.21
CA PRO A 502 17.72 0.57 24.00
C PRO A 502 17.48 1.48 22.78
N CYS A 503 18.54 1.83 22.06
CA CYS A 503 18.42 2.48 20.75
C CYS A 503 18.02 1.45 19.68
N TRP A 504 16.72 1.22 19.52
CA TRP A 504 16.19 0.50 18.35
C TRP A 504 15.90 1.51 17.24
N HIS A 505 16.69 1.49 16.17
CA HIS A 505 16.36 2.21 14.94
C HIS A 505 15.44 1.36 14.05
N PHE A 506 14.47 2.06 13.46
CA PHE A 506 13.40 1.51 12.63
C PHE A 506 13.94 0.84 11.36
N VAL A 507 13.31 -0.27 10.98
CA VAL A 507 13.30 -0.80 9.62
C VAL A 507 11.87 -1.21 9.30
N ASP A 508 11.14 -0.34 8.58
CA ASP A 508 9.85 -0.69 8.01
C ASP A 508 10.08 -1.65 6.83
N ALA A 509 9.75 -2.93 7.02
CA ALA A 509 9.91 -3.96 6.01
C ALA A 509 8.70 -3.98 5.05
N VAL A 510 8.74 -3.16 4.01
CA VAL A 510 7.75 -3.22 2.91
C VAL A 510 8.12 -4.33 1.93
N SER A 511 7.53 -5.51 2.11
CA SER A 511 7.65 -6.65 1.20
C SER A 511 6.40 -6.78 0.31
N ALA A 512 6.29 -5.89 -0.68
CA ALA A 512 5.13 -5.79 -1.57
C ALA A 512 5.33 -6.51 -2.90
N VAL A 513 4.82 -7.72 -2.98
CA VAL A 513 4.59 -8.44 -4.23
C VAL A 513 3.32 -9.29 -3.96
N ARG A 514 2.46 -9.54 -4.95
CA ARG A 514 1.07 -10.03 -4.77
C ARG A 514 0.70 -10.97 -5.90
N VAL A 515 -0.13 -12.00 -5.69
CA VAL A 515 -0.75 -12.66 -6.86
C VAL A 515 -2.06 -13.44 -6.60
N VAL A 516 -2.57 -14.04 -7.68
CA VAL A 516 -3.92 -13.94 -8.27
C VAL A 516 -4.59 -15.33 -8.56
N VAL A 517 -5.10 -15.96 -7.52
CA VAL A 517 -5.79 -17.26 -7.32
C VAL A 517 -6.94 -17.53 -8.37
N LEU A 518 -6.77 -18.15 -9.55
CA LEU A 518 -7.85 -18.35 -10.59
C LEU A 518 -8.84 -19.56 -10.46
N ALA A 519 -10.13 -19.41 -10.14
CA ALA A 519 -10.92 -20.59 -9.71
C ALA A 519 -12.30 -21.04 -10.29
N VAL A 520 -12.33 -22.16 -11.02
CA VAL A 520 -13.54 -22.80 -11.60
C VAL A 520 -14.26 -23.81 -10.70
N ARG A 521 -15.58 -23.93 -10.86
CA ARG A 521 -16.39 -25.07 -10.37
C ARG A 521 -15.89 -26.41 -10.94
N GLY A 522 -14.91 -27.02 -10.28
CA GLY A 522 -14.24 -28.27 -10.68
C GLY A 522 -12.70 -28.22 -10.58
N ALA A 523 -12.10 -27.05 -10.73
CA ALA A 523 -10.66 -26.81 -10.58
C ALA A 523 -10.43 -25.34 -10.18
N VAL A 524 -9.88 -25.10 -9.00
CA VAL A 524 -9.71 -23.76 -8.40
C VAL A 524 -8.20 -23.48 -8.32
N LEU A 525 -7.69 -22.26 -8.50
CA LEU A 525 -6.25 -21.87 -8.32
C LEU A 525 -6.10 -20.86 -7.18
N ALA A 526 -4.96 -20.84 -6.43
CA ALA A 526 -4.51 -19.94 -5.33
C ALA A 526 -3.04 -19.60 -5.34
N PHE A 527 -2.63 -18.45 -4.82
CA PHE A 527 -1.45 -17.76 -5.33
C PHE A 527 -0.58 -17.09 -4.22
N CYS A 528 -0.56 -15.75 -4.07
CA CYS A 528 0.41 -14.96 -3.27
C CYS A 528 1.91 -14.99 -3.69
N VAL A 529 2.72 -13.93 -3.45
CA VAL A 529 4.19 -13.92 -3.78
C VAL A 529 5.10 -12.91 -2.99
N VAL A 530 6.44 -12.98 -3.12
CA VAL A 530 7.49 -12.49 -2.19
C VAL A 530 8.42 -11.39 -2.77
N VAL A 531 8.81 -10.38 -1.95
CA VAL A 531 9.89 -9.39 -2.28
C VAL A 531 11.26 -9.80 -1.73
N SER A 532 12.32 -9.38 -2.42
CA SER A 532 13.59 -9.04 -1.77
C SER A 532 14.21 -7.78 -2.40
N ALA A 533 14.54 -6.78 -1.58
CA ALA A 533 15.23 -5.57 -2.01
C ALA A 533 16.65 -5.52 -1.43
N PHE A 534 17.67 -5.60 -2.29
CA PHE A 534 19.06 -5.32 -1.91
C PHE A 534 19.33 -3.83 -2.07
N CYS A 535 19.43 -3.10 -0.96
CA CYS A 535 19.71 -1.66 -1.00
C CYS A 535 21.22 -1.42 -1.24
N GLY A 536 21.56 -0.77 -2.35
CA GLY A 536 22.94 -0.43 -2.69
C GLY A 536 23.41 0.83 -1.96
N ALA A 537 24.41 0.69 -1.08
CA ALA A 537 25.12 1.81 -0.48
C ALA A 537 26.63 1.72 -0.79
N VAL A 538 27.14 2.64 -1.61
CA VAL A 538 28.58 2.79 -1.86
C VAL A 538 29.15 3.88 -0.94
N LEU A 539 29.83 3.50 0.14
CA LEU A 539 31.15 4.05 0.50
C LEU A 539 31.83 3.27 1.63
N ALA A 540 33.16 3.42 1.72
CA ALA A 540 34.05 2.98 2.80
C ALA A 540 34.30 1.45 2.93
N ILE A 541 35.16 0.95 2.04
CA ILE A 541 35.98 -0.25 2.30
C ILE A 541 36.79 -0.02 3.59
N HIS A 542 36.69 -0.93 4.56
CA HIS A 542 37.80 -1.28 5.45
C HIS A 542 37.86 -2.79 5.62
N VAL A 543 39.01 -3.36 5.26
CA VAL A 543 39.30 -4.79 5.42
C VAL A 543 39.63 -5.06 6.89
N ALA A 544 38.95 -6.00 7.52
CA ALA A 544 39.32 -6.56 8.81
C ALA A 544 39.37 -8.09 8.72
N VAL A 545 40.57 -8.59 8.38
CA VAL A 545 40.93 -10.01 8.51
C VAL A 545 40.85 -10.42 9.98
N LEU A 546 40.53 -11.69 10.26
CA LEU A 546 40.53 -12.25 11.62
C LEU A 546 41.83 -11.92 12.36
N ALA A 547 41.69 -11.35 13.56
CA ALA A 547 42.81 -11.12 14.45
C ALA A 547 43.19 -12.39 15.22
N PHE A 548 44.49 -12.68 15.28
CA PHE A 548 45.09 -13.37 16.41
C PHE A 548 46.40 -12.67 16.81
N CYS A 549 46.72 -12.73 18.10
CA CYS A 549 47.96 -12.27 18.74
C CYS A 549 48.20 -10.75 18.95
N VAL A 550 47.65 -10.26 20.07
CA VAL A 550 48.44 -9.85 21.27
C VAL A 550 49.12 -8.46 21.34
N ARG A 551 48.73 -7.75 22.43
CA ARG A 551 49.39 -6.69 23.22
C ARG A 551 49.43 -5.23 22.74
N ASP A 552 48.83 -4.40 23.60
CA ASP A 552 49.31 -3.10 24.09
C ASP A 552 49.83 -2.07 23.07
N LEU A 553 49.07 -1.00 22.82
CA LEU A 553 49.16 0.19 23.68
C LEU A 553 48.09 1.26 23.42
N ARG A 554 47.84 2.02 24.49
CA ARG A 554 46.80 3.03 24.67
C ARG A 554 47.11 4.41 24.03
N LEU A 555 46.02 5.15 23.80
CA LEU A 555 45.84 6.62 23.90
C LEU A 555 46.40 7.54 22.80
N GLY A 556 45.63 8.59 22.47
CA GLY A 556 46.22 9.80 21.89
C GLY A 556 45.39 10.72 20.97
N VAL A 557 44.06 10.88 21.15
CA VAL A 557 43.33 11.91 20.37
C VAL A 557 43.69 13.32 20.83
N ARG A 558 44.02 14.23 19.90
CA ARG A 558 43.82 15.68 20.06
C ARG A 558 43.68 16.40 18.72
N CYS A 559 42.57 17.11 18.55
CA CYS A 559 42.38 18.08 17.47
C CYS A 559 43.25 19.32 17.69
N LEU A 560 43.57 20.06 16.62
CA LEU A 560 43.22 21.49 16.52
C LEU A 560 43.42 22.05 15.11
N ALA A 561 42.80 23.21 14.89
CA ALA A 561 42.52 23.86 13.62
C ALA A 561 43.70 24.56 12.92
N GLY A 562 43.49 24.84 11.64
CA GLY A 562 43.97 26.06 10.97
C GLY A 562 45.32 25.96 10.25
N GLY A 563 45.58 26.93 9.37
CA GLY A 563 46.93 27.15 8.84
C GLY A 563 47.15 26.75 7.38
N GLN A 564 46.75 27.68 6.52
CA GLN A 564 47.32 28.02 5.22
C GLN A 564 48.86 27.85 5.09
N VAL A 565 49.35 27.87 3.83
CA VAL A 565 50.72 28.21 3.36
C VAL A 565 51.61 27.07 2.83
N SER A 566 52.06 27.34 1.60
CA SER A 566 52.96 26.69 0.65
C SER A 566 54.37 26.24 1.08
N GLY A 567 54.97 25.37 0.26
CA GLY A 567 56.43 25.17 0.12
C GLY A 567 56.73 23.73 -0.33
N MET A 568 57.26 23.48 -1.54
CA MET A 568 58.70 23.43 -1.85
C MET A 568 59.52 22.64 -0.82
N GLY A 569 60.26 21.56 -1.15
CA GLY A 569 60.53 20.92 -2.45
C GLY A 569 61.68 19.90 -2.31
N GLY A 570 62.22 19.41 -3.44
CA GLY A 570 63.37 18.47 -3.46
C GLY A 570 62.92 17.00 -3.70
N ARG A 571 62.97 16.47 -4.92
CA ARG A 571 64.11 16.05 -5.78
C ARG A 571 64.78 14.73 -5.35
N LEU A 572 65.03 13.92 -6.39
CA LEU A 572 65.82 12.68 -6.51
C LEU A 572 64.95 11.40 -6.57
N CYS A 573 65.15 10.43 -7.46
CA CYS A 573 65.77 10.32 -8.79
C CYS A 573 65.66 8.84 -9.22
N ARG A 574 65.19 8.55 -10.45
CA ARG A 574 65.52 7.37 -11.31
C ARG A 574 65.53 5.95 -10.66
N CYS A 575 64.53 5.10 -10.93
CA CYS A 575 64.48 4.09 -12.04
C CYS A 575 65.27 2.78 -11.79
N PRO A 576 64.97 1.64 -12.48
CA PRO A 576 63.74 1.25 -13.22
C PRO A 576 63.28 -0.22 -13.01
N CYS A 577 61.96 -0.48 -13.01
CA CYS A 577 61.40 -1.82 -13.31
C CYS A 577 60.09 -1.69 -14.14
N HIS A 578 60.09 -2.17 -15.39
CA HIS A 578 58.88 -2.51 -16.18
C HIS A 578 58.55 -4.01 -15.95
N PRO A 579 57.38 -4.58 -16.37
CA PRO A 579 56.61 -4.27 -17.58
C PRO A 579 55.07 -4.12 -17.36
N SER A 580 54.41 -3.22 -18.11
CA SER A 580 53.48 -3.55 -19.21
C SER A 580 52.04 -3.96 -18.83
N THR A 581 51.11 -3.02 -18.95
CA THR A 581 49.73 -3.28 -19.45
C THR A 581 49.26 -2.06 -20.26
N SER A 582 48.56 -2.32 -21.36
CA SER A 582 48.17 -1.34 -22.37
C SER A 582 46.66 -1.03 -22.33
N ARG A 583 46.33 0.26 -22.56
CA ARG A 583 45.07 0.91 -23.01
C ARG A 583 43.90 -0.03 -23.38
N PHE A 584 42.64 0.26 -23.05
CA PHE A 584 41.80 1.38 -23.54
C PHE A 584 40.70 1.74 -22.52
N VAL A 585 40.60 2.98 -22.04
CA VAL A 585 39.71 4.08 -22.51
C VAL A 585 38.20 3.73 -22.56
N TYR A 586 37.44 4.35 -21.65
CA TYR A 586 36.04 4.74 -21.88
C TYR A 586 35.88 6.22 -21.52
N HIS A 587 35.29 7.00 -22.43
CA HIS A 587 35.05 8.44 -22.25
C HIS A 587 33.55 8.69 -22.14
N ALA A 588 33.09 9.32 -21.07
CA ALA A 588 31.76 9.93 -20.98
C ALA A 588 31.88 11.30 -20.31
N GLN A 589 31.86 12.36 -21.12
CA GLN A 589 31.95 13.74 -20.62
C GLN A 589 30.60 14.20 -20.09
N ARG A 590 30.57 14.68 -18.83
CA ARG A 590 29.52 15.60 -18.38
C ARG A 590 29.72 16.94 -19.08
N ARG A 591 28.67 17.48 -19.73
CA ARG A 591 28.54 18.93 -19.97
C ARG A 591 27.25 19.43 -19.35
N LYS A 592 27.38 20.36 -18.39
CA LYS A 592 26.31 21.29 -18.04
C LYS A 592 26.18 22.31 -19.17
N GLY A 593 24.97 22.72 -19.49
CA GLY A 593 24.68 23.87 -20.34
C GLY A 593 23.54 24.67 -19.73
N LEU A 594 23.81 25.93 -19.38
CA LEU A 594 22.78 26.91 -19.02
C LEU A 594 22.25 27.56 -20.29
N ARG A 595 20.93 27.53 -20.49
CA ARG A 595 20.09 28.71 -20.76
C ARG A 595 18.62 28.35 -20.60
#